data_AF-A0A9X2G799-F1
#
_entry.id   AF-A0A9X2G799-F1
#
_cell.length_a   1.000
_cell.length_b   1.000
_cell.length_c   1.000
_cell.angle_alpha   90.00
_cell.angle_beta   90.00
_cell.angle_gamma   90.00
#
_symmetry.space_group_name_H-M   'P 1'
#
loop_
_entity.id
_entity.type
_entity.pdbx_description
1 polymer ?
#
loop_
_entity_poly.entity_id
_entity_poly.type
_entity_poly.pdbx_seq_one_letter_code
_entity_poly.pdbx_strand_id
1 'polypeptide(L)'
;MSTFYEITDDEGNVLEVLGSDDQPAGEAPGEYPTGEPAAVPQAAVSIASRASWGARYPDGDLTLTGPAVEVFLHHSVTAQLSPDASIAAEAEQMRALESVGQSRFGTGISYNVVVFPSGRAYQGVSWNRRGTHTGGRNSTARSICLAGNYETSQPTAAQVSTAAAIYGEGKGRWWTSAAPLYGHRDVKATACPGRHAYARLDDIRTGDGSTPPSPGEPGGLVVDGAWGSATTRRLQQELGTTVDGVVSSQSVVWRDRNPGLTTGWRWVADAQGSRVIAALQARIGMPGGQRDGKIGPQTISALQRYLGTPVDGVISRESRAVMALQRRLNAGRV
;
A
#
# COMPACT_ATOMS: atom_id res chain seq x y z
N MET A 1 39.07 -36.28 -24.26
CA MET A 1 38.55 -36.82 -22.98
C MET A 1 37.57 -35.78 -22.47
N SER A 2 36.27 -36.00 -22.71
CA SER A 2 35.23 -35.04 -22.30
C SER A 2 34.88 -35.31 -20.84
N THR A 3 34.89 -34.25 -20.02
CA THR A 3 34.52 -34.31 -18.61
C THR A 3 33.00 -34.14 -18.51
N PHE A 4 32.32 -35.10 -17.90
CA PHE A 4 30.89 -35.00 -17.58
C PHE A 4 30.74 -34.55 -16.13
N TYR A 5 29.75 -33.68 -15.88
CA TYR A 5 29.35 -33.29 -14.53
C TYR A 5 27.99 -33.90 -14.24
N GLU A 6 27.92 -34.76 -13.23
CA GLU A 6 26.68 -35.33 -12.73
C GLU A 6 26.15 -34.45 -11.60
N ILE A 7 24.87 -34.08 -11.68
CA ILE A 7 24.17 -33.40 -10.58
C ILE A 7 23.30 -34.43 -9.90
N THR A 8 23.54 -34.66 -8.60
CA THR A 8 22.76 -35.58 -7.77
C THR A 8 21.92 -34.83 -6.74
N ASP A 9 20.83 -35.44 -6.30
CA ASP A 9 20.12 -34.99 -5.09
C ASP A 9 20.90 -35.36 -3.80
N ASP A 10 20.38 -34.92 -2.66
CA ASP A 10 20.95 -35.16 -1.32
C ASP A 10 20.90 -36.66 -0.92
N GLU A 11 20.21 -37.50 -1.69
CA GLU A 11 20.11 -38.95 -1.52
C GLU A 11 21.04 -39.72 -2.48
N GLY A 12 21.77 -39.01 -3.35
CA GLY A 12 22.74 -39.57 -4.28
C GLY A 12 22.17 -40.05 -5.61
N ASN A 13 20.92 -39.70 -5.94
CA ASN A 13 20.32 -40.05 -7.23
C ASN A 13 20.73 -39.03 -8.30
N VAL A 14 21.18 -39.51 -9.46
CA VAL A 14 21.57 -38.64 -10.59
C VAL A 14 20.32 -38.02 -11.21
N LEU A 15 20.23 -36.70 -11.16
CA LEU A 15 19.12 -35.92 -11.68
C LEU A 15 19.34 -35.47 -13.13
N GLU A 16 20.58 -35.16 -13.52
CA GLU A 16 20.91 -34.72 -14.88
C GLU A 16 22.41 -34.88 -15.19
N VAL A 17 22.75 -35.12 -16.48
CA VAL A 17 24.13 -35.17 -16.99
C VAL A 17 24.25 -34.22 -18.18
N LEU A 18 25.05 -33.16 -18.04
CA LEU A 18 25.26 -32.17 -19.09
C LEU A 18 26.57 -32.41 -19.83
N GLY A 19 26.50 -32.50 -21.17
CA GLY A 19 27.65 -32.57 -22.07
C GLY A 19 28.03 -31.18 -22.59
N SER A 20 29.34 -30.88 -22.65
CA SER A 20 29.86 -29.67 -23.26
C SER A 20 29.85 -29.82 -24.78
N ASP A 21 28.93 -29.12 -25.46
CA ASP A 21 29.10 -28.52 -26.80
C ASP A 21 27.74 -28.02 -27.31
N ASP A 22 27.46 -26.71 -27.20
CA ASP A 22 26.85 -25.95 -28.33
C ASP A 22 26.69 -24.43 -28.04
N GLN A 23 27.37 -23.63 -28.85
CA GLN A 23 27.05 -22.23 -29.21
C GLN A 23 27.60 -22.02 -30.65
N PRO A 24 27.04 -21.12 -31.46
CA PRO A 24 25.65 -20.98 -31.88
C PRO A 24 25.54 -20.99 -33.43
N ALA A 25 24.46 -21.52 -34.00
CA ALA A 25 24.13 -21.31 -35.42
C ALA A 25 22.90 -20.43 -35.55
N GLY A 26 23.02 -19.35 -36.33
CA GLY A 26 21.96 -18.39 -36.55
C GLY A 26 20.80 -18.95 -37.38
N GLU A 27 19.59 -18.50 -37.08
CA GLU A 27 18.44 -18.65 -37.97
C GLU A 27 17.43 -17.50 -37.82
N ALA A 28 16.63 -17.33 -38.87
CA ALA A 28 15.86 -16.17 -39.34
C ALA A 28 14.68 -15.71 -38.42
N PRO A 29 14.02 -14.55 -38.68
CA PRO A 29 13.01 -14.00 -37.78
C PRO A 29 11.70 -14.79 -37.88
N GLY A 30 11.43 -15.63 -36.88
CA GLY A 30 10.17 -16.32 -36.66
C GLY A 30 9.28 -15.61 -35.63
N GLU A 31 7.98 -15.62 -35.87
CA GLU A 31 6.92 -15.01 -35.05
C GLU A 31 7.01 -15.35 -33.55
N TYR A 32 6.86 -14.33 -32.70
CA TYR A 32 6.72 -14.50 -31.25
C TYR A 32 5.32 -15.03 -30.91
N PRO A 33 5.17 -16.14 -30.16
CA PRO A 33 3.91 -16.48 -29.53
C PRO A 33 3.67 -15.53 -28.34
N THR A 34 2.44 -15.03 -28.23
CA THR A 34 1.95 -14.20 -27.12
C THR A 34 1.89 -15.01 -25.83
N GLY A 35 2.99 -15.00 -25.07
CA GLY A 35 3.02 -15.46 -23.68
C GLY A 35 2.57 -14.33 -22.75
N GLU A 36 1.56 -14.60 -21.93
CA GLU A 36 1.15 -13.78 -20.78
C GLU A 36 2.38 -13.42 -19.93
N PRO A 37 2.56 -12.15 -19.51
CA PRO A 37 3.72 -11.79 -18.70
C PRO A 37 3.65 -12.50 -17.35
N ALA A 38 4.72 -13.23 -17.02
CA ALA A 38 4.93 -13.83 -15.70
C ALA A 38 4.79 -12.76 -14.61
N ALA A 39 4.03 -13.09 -13.56
CA ALA A 39 3.76 -12.21 -12.43
C ALA A 39 5.07 -11.75 -11.75
N VAL A 40 5.27 -10.44 -11.67
CA VAL A 40 6.36 -9.83 -10.91
C VAL A 40 6.16 -10.14 -9.41
N PRO A 41 7.20 -10.55 -8.65
CA PRO A 41 7.05 -10.80 -7.22
C PRO A 41 6.58 -9.54 -6.49
N GLN A 42 5.46 -9.66 -5.77
CA GLN A 42 4.93 -8.60 -4.93
C GLN A 42 5.91 -8.32 -3.79
N ALA A 43 6.33 -7.06 -3.63
CA ALA A 43 7.24 -6.68 -2.56
C ALA A 43 6.62 -6.96 -1.16
N ALA A 44 7.40 -7.57 -0.28
CA ALA A 44 7.01 -7.86 1.10
C ALA A 44 6.69 -6.57 1.89
N VAL A 45 5.74 -6.66 2.82
CA VAL A 45 5.34 -5.53 3.66
C VAL A 45 6.47 -5.17 4.62
N SER A 46 6.87 -3.90 4.62
CA SER A 46 7.86 -3.39 5.58
C SER A 46 7.23 -3.22 6.96
N ILE A 47 7.73 -3.98 7.94
CA ILE A 47 7.31 -3.91 9.35
C ILE A 47 8.53 -3.51 10.19
N ALA A 48 8.49 -2.33 10.79
CA ALA A 48 9.55 -1.81 11.64
C ALA A 48 9.72 -2.69 12.90
N SER A 49 10.92 -3.21 13.13
CA SER A 49 11.21 -4.15 14.21
C SER A 49 11.04 -3.55 15.61
N ARG A 50 10.88 -4.39 16.63
CA ARG A 50 10.91 -3.98 18.05
C ARG A 50 12.08 -3.07 18.42
N ALA A 51 13.28 -3.39 17.92
CA ALA A 51 14.48 -2.61 18.16
C ALA A 51 14.39 -1.20 17.54
N SER A 52 13.80 -1.08 16.35
CA SER A 52 13.76 0.19 15.60
C SER A 52 12.89 1.27 16.27
N TRP A 53 11.83 0.89 16.99
CA TRP A 53 11.01 1.83 17.76
C TRP A 53 11.39 1.87 19.25
N GLY A 54 12.42 1.13 19.67
CA GLY A 54 12.95 1.16 21.02
C GLY A 54 12.05 0.49 22.06
N ALA A 55 11.60 -0.75 21.78
CA ALA A 55 10.88 -1.58 22.73
C ALA A 55 11.65 -1.75 24.05
N ARG A 56 10.95 -1.62 25.18
CA ARG A 56 11.56 -1.58 26.53
C ARG A 56 11.18 -2.78 27.39
N TYR A 57 10.12 -3.49 27.03
CA TYR A 57 9.49 -4.50 27.89
C TYR A 57 9.56 -5.89 27.23
N PRO A 58 9.16 -6.95 27.96
CA PRO A 58 9.21 -8.32 27.45
C PRO A 58 8.50 -8.49 26.10
N ASP A 59 8.97 -9.47 25.34
CA ASP A 59 8.35 -9.88 24.08
C ASP A 59 7.32 -10.98 24.33
N GLY A 60 6.22 -10.62 25.01
CA GLY A 60 5.20 -11.59 25.43
C GLY A 60 5.69 -12.55 26.52
N ASP A 61 4.78 -13.40 26.99
CA ASP A 61 5.03 -14.29 28.15
C ASP A 61 5.25 -15.76 27.78
N LEU A 62 4.89 -16.18 26.57
CA LEU A 62 4.93 -17.58 26.15
C LEU A 62 5.36 -17.73 24.69
N THR A 63 6.24 -18.70 24.42
CA THR A 63 6.56 -19.14 23.05
C THR A 63 5.44 -20.04 22.53
N LEU A 64 4.96 -19.73 21.33
CA LEU A 64 3.91 -20.46 20.63
C LEU A 64 4.51 -21.30 19.51
N THR A 65 3.98 -22.50 19.33
CA THR A 65 4.36 -23.42 18.25
C THR A 65 3.29 -23.46 17.18
N GLY A 66 3.71 -23.41 15.91
CA GLY A 66 2.80 -23.47 14.76
C GLY A 66 2.12 -22.14 14.42
N PRO A 67 1.43 -22.08 13.27
CA PRO A 67 0.72 -20.90 12.82
C PRO A 67 -0.56 -20.68 13.64
N ALA A 68 -0.96 -19.41 13.77
CA ALA A 68 -2.27 -19.08 14.32
C ALA A 68 -3.41 -19.54 13.41
N VAL A 69 -4.57 -19.84 14.01
CA VAL A 69 -5.76 -20.30 13.29
C VAL A 69 -6.78 -19.18 13.04
N GLU A 70 -6.58 -18.00 13.64
CA GLU A 70 -7.45 -16.83 13.50
C GLU A 70 -6.65 -15.53 13.68
N VAL A 71 -7.15 -14.44 13.11
CA VAL A 71 -6.54 -13.10 13.19
C VAL A 71 -7.58 -12.11 13.71
N PHE A 72 -7.18 -11.20 14.61
CA PHE A 72 -8.06 -10.14 15.13
C PHE A 72 -7.58 -8.75 14.74
N LEU A 73 -8.49 -7.97 14.15
CA LEU A 73 -8.35 -6.54 13.99
C LEU A 73 -8.72 -5.83 15.30
N HIS A 74 -7.85 -4.93 15.73
CA HIS A 74 -8.02 -4.07 16.90
C HIS A 74 -7.89 -2.59 16.53
N HIS A 75 -8.36 -1.72 17.42
CA HIS A 75 -7.91 -0.34 17.49
C HIS A 75 -7.25 -0.05 18.84
N SER A 76 -6.37 0.92 18.91
CA SER A 76 -5.65 1.23 20.15
C SER A 76 -6.42 2.12 21.12
N VAL A 77 -7.44 2.85 20.64
CA VAL A 77 -8.13 3.92 21.38
C VAL A 77 -7.19 5.06 21.80
N THR A 78 -6.09 5.25 21.06
CA THR A 78 -5.19 6.39 21.26
C THR A 78 -5.63 7.62 20.49
N ALA A 79 -5.09 8.78 20.84
CA ALA A 79 -5.15 9.96 19.99
C ALA A 79 -4.55 9.62 18.62
N GLN A 80 -5.32 9.92 17.57
CA GLN A 80 -4.89 9.63 16.21
C GLN A 80 -3.82 10.64 15.79
N LEU A 81 -2.62 10.14 15.52
CA LEU A 81 -1.57 10.96 14.92
C LEU A 81 -1.95 11.34 13.48
N SER A 82 -1.40 12.45 13.00
CA SER A 82 -1.59 12.87 11.62
C SER A 82 -0.97 11.84 10.65
N PRO A 83 -1.51 11.64 9.43
CA PRO A 83 -0.91 10.76 8.43
C PRO A 83 0.54 11.13 8.04
N ASP A 84 0.94 12.39 8.23
CA ASP A 84 2.30 12.89 8.00
C ASP A 84 3.18 12.89 9.27
N ALA A 85 2.73 12.26 10.36
CA ALA A 85 3.50 12.18 11.59
C ALA A 85 4.90 11.62 11.34
N SER A 86 5.88 12.07 12.12
CA SER A 86 7.24 11.56 12.01
C SER A 86 7.35 10.13 12.55
N ILE A 87 8.35 9.38 12.08
CA ILE A 87 8.68 8.05 12.64
C ILE A 87 8.93 8.15 14.15
N ALA A 88 9.55 9.24 14.62
CA ALA A 88 9.82 9.46 16.04
C ALA A 88 8.53 9.60 16.86
N ALA A 89 7.52 10.31 16.35
CA ALA A 89 6.22 10.47 17.02
C ALA A 89 5.47 9.14 17.13
N GLU A 90 5.50 8.33 16.07
CA GLU A 90 4.87 7.00 16.09
C GLU A 90 5.62 6.03 16.99
N ALA A 91 6.96 6.04 16.98
CA ALA A 91 7.77 5.25 17.90
C ALA A 91 7.51 5.63 19.37
N GLU A 92 7.28 6.91 19.67
CA GLU A 92 6.87 7.33 21.00
C GLU A 92 5.49 6.81 21.38
N GLN A 93 4.50 6.88 20.47
CA GLN A 93 3.18 6.30 20.74
C GLN A 93 3.23 4.76 20.85
N MET A 94 4.12 4.07 20.12
CA MET A 94 4.38 2.63 20.29
C MET A 94 4.86 2.31 21.71
N ARG A 95 5.81 3.09 22.25
CA ARG A 95 6.30 2.92 23.63
C ARG A 95 5.23 3.23 24.67
N ALA A 96 4.34 4.19 24.40
CA ALA A 96 3.18 4.42 25.25
C ALA A 96 2.22 3.21 25.27
N LEU A 97 1.93 2.61 24.10
CA LEU A 97 1.13 1.39 23.99
C LEU A 97 1.78 0.19 24.69
N GLU A 98 3.09 0.03 24.53
CA GLU A 98 3.88 -0.99 25.21
C GLU A 98 3.79 -0.83 26.74
N SER A 99 3.88 0.41 27.25
CA SER A 99 3.79 0.71 28.68
C SER A 99 2.41 0.36 29.26
N VAL A 100 1.34 0.58 28.50
CA VAL A 100 -0.02 0.16 28.90
C VAL A 100 -0.11 -1.36 29.00
N GLY A 101 0.39 -2.08 28.00
CA GLY A 101 0.39 -3.56 28.02
C GLY A 101 1.24 -4.12 29.17
N GLN A 102 2.41 -3.52 29.42
CA GLN A 102 3.26 -3.87 30.56
C GLN A 102 2.54 -3.64 31.89
N SER A 103 1.93 -2.46 32.09
CA SER A 103 1.24 -2.12 33.34
C SER A 103 0.05 -3.06 33.61
N ARG A 104 -0.69 -3.43 32.58
CA ARG A 104 -1.91 -4.25 32.71
C ARG A 104 -1.63 -5.74 32.83
N PHE A 105 -0.58 -6.24 32.16
CA PHE A 105 -0.39 -7.68 31.95
C PHE A 105 1.02 -8.18 32.22
N GLY A 106 2.01 -7.28 32.37
CA GLY A 106 3.40 -7.66 32.60
C GLY A 106 4.13 -8.22 31.38
N THR A 107 3.57 -8.11 30.18
CA THR A 107 4.04 -8.80 28.97
C THR A 107 4.59 -7.87 27.88
N GLY A 108 4.78 -6.58 28.18
CA GLY A 108 5.00 -5.54 27.16
C GLY A 108 3.77 -5.30 26.28
N ILE A 109 3.99 -4.91 25.02
CA ILE A 109 2.93 -4.56 24.07
C ILE A 109 2.00 -5.75 23.76
N SER A 110 0.69 -5.50 23.78
CA SER A 110 -0.32 -6.56 23.69
C SER A 110 -0.55 -7.11 22.28
N TYR A 111 -0.22 -6.35 21.22
CA TYR A 111 -0.57 -6.67 19.83
C TYR A 111 0.66 -7.16 19.04
N ASN A 112 0.47 -7.98 17.99
CA ASN A 112 1.58 -8.47 17.17
C ASN A 112 2.11 -7.42 16.20
N VAL A 113 1.23 -6.59 15.63
CA VAL A 113 1.62 -5.47 14.79
C VAL A 113 0.67 -4.29 15.01
N VAL A 114 1.21 -3.08 14.95
CA VAL A 114 0.44 -1.83 15.03
C VAL A 114 0.67 -1.02 13.74
N VAL A 115 -0.42 -0.60 13.11
CA VAL A 115 -0.41 0.18 11.86
C VAL A 115 -0.90 1.60 12.14
N PHE A 116 -0.04 2.59 11.87
CA PHE A 116 -0.34 4.01 12.13
C PHE A 116 -1.04 4.69 10.95
N PRO A 117 -1.70 5.85 11.17
CA PRO A 117 -2.37 6.63 10.11
C PRO A 117 -1.52 6.91 8.87
N SER A 118 -0.19 6.99 9.02
CA SER A 118 0.78 7.12 7.92
C SER A 118 0.87 5.90 6.99
N GLY A 119 0.34 4.74 7.41
CA GLY A 119 0.51 3.45 6.76
C GLY A 119 1.72 2.65 7.25
N ARG A 120 2.59 3.21 8.11
CA ARG A 120 3.72 2.48 8.67
C ARG A 120 3.26 1.44 9.68
N ALA A 121 3.84 0.24 9.59
CA ALA A 121 3.61 -0.87 10.50
C ALA A 121 4.81 -1.08 11.42
N TYR A 122 4.53 -1.34 12.70
CA TYR A 122 5.53 -1.60 13.72
C TYR A 122 5.24 -2.94 14.38
N GLN A 123 6.26 -3.78 14.47
CA GLN A 123 6.21 -5.06 15.17
C GLN A 123 5.98 -4.80 16.65
N GLY A 124 4.90 -5.37 17.20
CA GLY A 124 4.67 -5.46 18.63
C GLY A 124 5.28 -6.74 19.20
N VAL A 125 4.45 -7.63 19.76
CA VAL A 125 4.89 -8.95 20.23
C VAL A 125 5.18 -9.86 19.04
N SER A 126 6.30 -10.58 19.07
CA SER A 126 6.75 -11.43 17.97
C SER A 126 5.70 -12.47 17.54
N TRP A 127 5.72 -12.86 16.28
CA TRP A 127 4.73 -13.77 15.70
C TRP A 127 4.72 -15.18 16.31
N ASN A 128 5.79 -15.60 16.98
CA ASN A 128 5.86 -16.86 17.73
C ASN A 128 5.73 -16.64 19.25
N ARG A 129 5.25 -15.47 19.69
CA ARG A 129 5.10 -15.10 21.09
C ARG A 129 3.67 -14.72 21.38
N ARG A 130 3.20 -15.06 22.58
CA ARG A 130 1.84 -14.77 23.02
C ARG A 130 1.69 -13.31 23.44
N GLY A 131 0.79 -12.62 22.76
CA GLY A 131 0.31 -11.29 23.15
C GLY A 131 -0.82 -11.34 24.18
N THR A 132 -1.37 -10.16 24.50
CA THR A 132 -2.45 -9.99 25.49
C THR A 132 -3.64 -9.21 24.92
N HIS A 133 -3.93 -9.40 23.63
CA HIS A 133 -4.91 -8.59 22.88
C HIS A 133 -6.36 -9.10 22.98
N THR A 134 -6.58 -10.42 23.03
CA THR A 134 -7.91 -11.05 22.96
C THR A 134 -8.00 -12.20 23.98
N GLY A 135 -8.53 -11.90 25.16
CA GLY A 135 -8.58 -12.85 26.28
C GLY A 135 -9.22 -14.20 25.91
N GLY A 136 -8.51 -15.29 26.18
CA GLY A 136 -8.93 -16.66 25.84
C GLY A 136 -8.58 -17.12 24.42
N ARG A 137 -8.06 -16.24 23.55
CA ARG A 137 -7.62 -16.58 22.17
C ARG A 137 -6.14 -16.30 21.90
N ASN A 138 -5.43 -15.67 22.84
CA ASN A 138 -4.06 -15.18 22.65
C ASN A 138 -3.03 -16.26 22.23
N SER A 139 -3.24 -17.53 22.60
CA SER A 139 -2.33 -18.62 22.21
C SER A 139 -2.56 -19.13 20.78
N THR A 140 -3.76 -18.92 20.23
CA THR A 140 -4.19 -19.47 18.93
C THR A 140 -4.36 -18.40 17.85
N ALA A 141 -4.33 -17.12 18.24
CA ALA A 141 -4.60 -15.99 17.36
C ALA A 141 -3.40 -15.05 17.19
N ARG A 142 -3.42 -14.24 16.13
CA ARG A 142 -2.56 -13.05 15.98
C ARG A 142 -3.39 -11.79 15.83
N SER A 143 -2.76 -10.64 16.00
CA SER A 143 -3.46 -9.35 15.98
C SER A 143 -2.83 -8.33 15.05
N ILE A 144 -3.70 -7.58 14.38
CA ILE A 144 -3.38 -6.34 13.67
C ILE A 144 -4.11 -5.21 14.40
N CYS A 145 -3.38 -4.24 14.95
CA CYS A 145 -3.97 -3.10 15.65
C CYS A 145 -3.82 -1.83 14.81
N LEU A 146 -4.90 -1.09 14.60
CA LEU A 146 -4.85 0.23 13.99
C LEU A 146 -4.67 1.28 15.10
N ALA A 147 -3.62 2.11 15.00
CA ALA A 147 -3.36 3.16 15.98
C ALA A 147 -4.35 4.33 15.80
N GLY A 148 -5.31 4.46 16.71
CA GLY A 148 -6.33 5.49 16.72
C GLY A 148 -7.63 5.02 17.39
N ASN A 149 -8.65 5.88 17.36
CA ASN A 149 -10.00 5.57 17.81
C ASN A 149 -10.99 5.56 16.64
N TYR A 150 -11.23 4.38 16.07
CA TYR A 150 -12.17 4.20 14.95
C TYR A 150 -13.61 3.94 15.35
N GLU A 151 -13.96 4.17 16.62
CA GLU A 151 -15.36 4.38 16.94
C GLU A 151 -15.80 5.76 16.45
N THR A 152 -14.94 6.77 16.51
CA THR A 152 -15.28 8.14 16.11
C THR A 152 -14.65 8.57 14.79
N SER A 153 -13.45 8.08 14.47
CA SER A 153 -12.70 8.47 13.27
C SER A 153 -12.72 7.40 12.18
N GLN A 154 -12.46 7.78 10.93
CA GLN A 154 -12.21 6.83 9.84
C GLN A 154 -10.74 6.35 9.86
N PRO A 155 -10.46 5.06 9.63
CA PRO A 155 -9.09 4.61 9.34
C PRO A 155 -8.62 5.18 8.01
N THR A 156 -7.34 5.53 7.93
CA THR A 156 -6.79 6.02 6.66
C THR A 156 -6.75 4.90 5.64
N ALA A 157 -6.77 5.25 4.34
CA ALA A 157 -6.61 4.27 3.28
C ALA A 157 -5.27 3.52 3.41
N ALA A 158 -4.21 4.21 3.82
CA ALA A 158 -2.90 3.62 4.06
C ALA A 158 -2.93 2.58 5.20
N GLN A 159 -3.66 2.84 6.29
CA GLN A 159 -3.85 1.86 7.36
C GLN A 159 -4.54 0.60 6.89
N VAL A 160 -5.62 0.75 6.13
CA VAL A 160 -6.39 -0.40 5.63
C VAL A 160 -5.59 -1.19 4.62
N SER A 161 -4.88 -0.53 3.70
CA SER A 161 -4.03 -1.18 2.71
C SER A 161 -2.87 -1.94 3.37
N THR A 162 -2.17 -1.32 4.32
CA THR A 162 -1.09 -2.00 5.07
C THR A 162 -1.65 -3.17 5.89
N ALA A 163 -2.80 -3.02 6.54
CA ALA A 163 -3.44 -4.13 7.26
C ALA A 163 -3.82 -5.29 6.31
N ALA A 164 -4.33 -4.99 5.12
CA ALA A 164 -4.66 -5.97 4.09
C ALA A 164 -3.41 -6.71 3.61
N ALA A 165 -2.33 -5.96 3.35
CA ALA A 165 -1.07 -6.53 2.89
C ALA A 165 -0.44 -7.43 3.97
N ILE A 166 -0.44 -7.02 5.24
CA ILE A 166 0.00 -7.85 6.36
C ILE A 166 -0.86 -9.11 6.49
N TYR A 167 -2.18 -8.95 6.40
CA TYR A 167 -3.12 -10.08 6.47
C TYR A 167 -2.91 -11.08 5.33
N GLY A 168 -2.60 -10.59 4.12
CA GLY A 168 -2.22 -11.42 2.98
C GLY A 168 -0.89 -12.14 3.20
N GLU A 169 0.17 -11.42 3.56
CA GLU A 169 1.53 -11.97 3.72
C GLU A 169 1.63 -13.01 4.83
N GLY A 170 0.86 -12.88 5.91
CA GLY A 170 0.92 -13.86 6.98
C GLY A 170 0.19 -15.18 6.69
N LYS A 171 -0.61 -15.27 5.62
CA LYS A 171 -1.28 -16.53 5.23
C LYS A 171 -0.23 -17.59 4.85
N GLY A 172 -0.29 -18.73 5.52
CA GLY A 172 0.69 -19.81 5.37
C GLY A 172 2.03 -19.57 6.09
N ARG A 173 2.18 -18.43 6.78
CA ARG A 173 3.44 -18.04 7.45
C ARG A 173 3.26 -17.81 8.96
N TRP A 174 2.43 -16.83 9.33
CA TRP A 174 2.14 -16.50 10.74
C TRP A 174 0.79 -17.05 11.19
N TRP A 175 -0.10 -17.29 10.24
CA TRP A 175 -1.37 -17.98 10.42
C TRP A 175 -1.62 -18.94 9.27
N THR A 176 -2.55 -19.88 9.46
CA THR A 176 -2.96 -20.81 8.41
C THR A 176 -3.55 -20.06 7.21
N SER A 177 -3.44 -20.61 6.01
CA SER A 177 -3.96 -19.94 4.80
C SER A 177 -5.47 -19.68 4.85
N ALA A 178 -6.21 -20.47 5.65
CA ALA A 178 -7.65 -20.35 5.87
C ALA A 178 -8.02 -19.53 7.13
N ALA A 179 -7.05 -19.01 7.87
CA ALA A 179 -7.31 -18.29 9.12
C ALA A 179 -8.21 -17.07 8.83
N PRO A 180 -9.41 -16.97 9.44
CA PRO A 180 -10.30 -15.84 9.25
C PRO A 180 -9.79 -14.59 9.98
N LEU A 181 -10.14 -13.42 9.44
CA LEU A 181 -9.97 -12.13 10.11
C LEU A 181 -11.27 -11.70 10.78
N TYR A 182 -11.23 -11.47 12.10
CA TYR A 182 -12.34 -10.98 12.91
C TYR A 182 -12.07 -9.59 13.47
N GLY A 183 -13.12 -8.85 13.83
CA GLY A 183 -13.00 -7.75 14.78
C GLY A 183 -12.96 -8.29 16.22
N HIS A 184 -12.29 -7.61 17.15
CA HIS A 184 -12.29 -8.04 18.56
C HIS A 184 -13.72 -8.18 19.14
N ARG A 185 -14.65 -7.31 18.71
CA ARG A 185 -16.07 -7.38 19.08
C ARG A 185 -16.80 -8.68 18.69
N ASP A 186 -16.26 -9.45 17.75
CA ASP A 186 -16.89 -10.71 17.31
C ASP A 186 -16.82 -11.80 18.37
N VAL A 187 -15.90 -11.66 19.34
CA VAL A 187 -15.64 -12.67 20.37
C VAL A 187 -15.65 -12.11 21.80
N LYS A 188 -15.80 -10.79 21.97
CA LYS A 188 -15.86 -10.11 23.26
C LYS A 188 -16.86 -8.96 23.25
N ALA A 189 -17.45 -8.68 24.41
CA ALA A 189 -18.26 -7.49 24.64
C ALA A 189 -17.36 -6.24 24.70
N THR A 190 -17.05 -5.67 23.53
CA THR A 190 -16.20 -4.48 23.38
C THR A 190 -16.58 -3.69 22.14
N ALA A 191 -16.29 -2.38 22.13
CA ALA A 191 -16.39 -1.57 20.92
C ALA A 191 -15.22 -1.79 19.94
N CYS A 192 -14.13 -2.46 20.33
CA CYS A 192 -12.98 -2.69 19.45
C CYS A 192 -13.35 -3.56 18.22
N PRO A 193 -12.93 -3.25 16.96
CA PRO A 193 -11.96 -2.24 16.53
C PRO A 193 -12.54 -0.85 16.24
N GLY A 194 -13.76 -0.56 16.71
CA GLY A 194 -14.51 0.65 16.38
C GLY A 194 -15.33 0.48 15.10
N ARG A 195 -16.50 1.12 15.03
CA ARG A 195 -17.46 0.91 13.92
C ARG A 195 -16.86 1.16 12.53
N HIS A 196 -15.97 2.15 12.40
CA HIS A 196 -15.41 2.53 11.11
C HIS A 196 -14.32 1.58 10.64
N ALA A 197 -13.47 1.06 11.54
CA ALA A 197 -12.50 0.03 11.18
C ALA A 197 -13.16 -1.35 10.99
N TYR A 198 -14.19 -1.65 11.77
CA TYR A 198 -14.97 -2.88 11.62
C TYR A 198 -15.62 -2.97 10.24
N ALA A 199 -16.15 -1.86 9.73
CA ALA A 199 -16.71 -1.78 8.37
C ALA A 199 -15.67 -2.03 7.25
N ARG A 200 -14.37 -2.04 7.55
CA ARG A 200 -13.28 -2.31 6.59
C ARG A 200 -12.76 -3.74 6.63
N LEU A 201 -13.37 -4.63 7.43
CA LEU A 201 -12.91 -6.02 7.54
C LEU A 201 -12.90 -6.75 6.18
N ASP A 202 -13.91 -6.52 5.34
CA ASP A 202 -13.96 -7.16 4.02
C ASP A 202 -12.87 -6.64 3.09
N ASP A 203 -12.63 -5.32 3.05
CA ASP A 203 -11.52 -4.73 2.29
C ASP A 203 -10.15 -5.31 2.69
N ILE A 204 -9.96 -5.59 3.98
CA ILE A 204 -8.73 -6.22 4.49
C ILE A 204 -8.67 -7.70 4.09
N ARG A 205 -9.80 -8.40 4.11
CA ARG A 205 -9.87 -9.84 3.78
C ARG A 205 -9.62 -10.12 2.31
N THR A 206 -10.23 -9.34 1.42
CA THR A 206 -10.14 -9.53 -0.03
C THR A 206 -8.88 -8.90 -0.62
N GLY A 207 -8.22 -8.01 0.11
CA GLY A 207 -7.13 -7.21 -0.44
C GLY A 207 -7.63 -6.10 -1.38
N ASP A 208 -8.95 -5.89 -1.48
CA ASP A 208 -9.57 -4.86 -2.32
C ASP A 208 -9.50 -3.44 -1.72
N GLY A 209 -8.72 -3.28 -0.65
CA GLY A 209 -8.11 -2.00 -0.31
C GLY A 209 -7.04 -1.56 -1.32
N SER A 210 -7.39 -1.46 -2.62
CA SER A 210 -6.61 -0.85 -3.72
C SER A 210 -5.08 -0.96 -3.58
N THR A 211 -4.49 -2.05 -4.05
CA THR A 211 -3.04 -2.25 -4.39
C THR A 211 -1.99 -1.75 -3.36
N PRO A 212 -1.15 -2.63 -2.78
CA PRO A 212 -0.13 -2.21 -1.83
C PRO A 212 0.90 -1.24 -2.46
N PRO A 213 1.49 -0.31 -1.68
CA PRO A 213 2.61 0.48 -2.16
C PRO A 213 3.79 -0.46 -2.43
N SER A 214 4.32 -0.40 -3.66
CA SER A 214 5.64 -0.94 -3.95
C SER A 214 6.71 -0.15 -3.17
N PRO A 215 7.85 -0.78 -2.84
CA PRO A 215 8.76 -0.34 -1.80
C PRO A 215 9.51 0.90 -2.28
N GLY A 216 9.23 2.04 -1.64
CA GLY A 216 9.79 3.32 -2.07
C GLY A 216 9.48 4.52 -1.21
N GLU A 217 8.25 4.75 -0.72
CA GLU A 217 7.97 5.95 0.12
C GLU A 217 6.79 5.83 1.10
N PRO A 218 6.78 6.66 2.18
CA PRO A 218 5.75 6.69 3.22
C PRO A 218 4.63 7.71 2.94
N GLY A 219 3.37 7.30 3.11
CA GLY A 219 2.27 8.19 3.52
C GLY A 219 1.83 9.33 2.59
N GLY A 220 2.22 9.33 1.31
CA GLY A 220 1.80 10.30 0.30
C GLY A 220 2.09 9.78 -1.12
N LEU A 221 1.54 10.44 -2.13
CA LEU A 221 2.02 10.30 -3.52
C LEU A 221 3.53 10.53 -3.53
N VAL A 222 4.28 9.63 -4.16
CA VAL A 222 5.68 9.87 -4.49
C VAL A 222 5.75 11.16 -5.29
N VAL A 223 6.61 12.08 -4.90
CA VAL A 223 6.81 13.35 -5.62
C VAL A 223 7.84 13.13 -6.74
N ASP A 224 7.46 12.31 -7.71
CA ASP A 224 8.32 11.87 -8.83
C ASP A 224 8.10 12.67 -10.11
N GLY A 225 7.06 13.50 -10.18
CA GLY A 225 6.71 14.23 -11.40
C GLY A 225 6.03 13.37 -12.46
N ALA A 226 5.67 12.13 -12.14
CA ALA A 226 4.92 11.21 -12.99
C ALA A 226 3.44 11.19 -12.57
N TRP A 227 2.56 11.57 -13.49
CA TRP A 227 1.13 11.55 -13.24
C TRP A 227 0.55 10.19 -13.62
N GLY A 228 0.67 9.25 -12.69
CA GLY A 228 0.07 7.92 -12.79
C GLY A 228 -1.29 7.78 -12.11
N SER A 229 -1.79 6.55 -12.04
CA SER A 229 -3.08 6.22 -11.40
C SER A 229 -3.16 6.65 -9.94
N ALA A 230 -2.05 6.61 -9.19
CA ALA A 230 -2.02 7.05 -7.79
C ALA A 230 -2.34 8.56 -7.69
N THR A 231 -1.65 9.39 -8.47
CA THR A 231 -1.90 10.83 -8.55
C THR A 231 -3.35 11.11 -8.94
N THR A 232 -3.90 10.34 -9.90
CA THR A 232 -5.31 10.44 -10.32
C THR A 232 -6.29 10.07 -9.21
N ARG A 233 -6.10 8.94 -8.49
CA ARG A 233 -7.00 8.57 -7.37
C ARG A 233 -7.04 9.66 -6.32
N ARG A 234 -5.87 10.18 -5.94
CA ARG A 234 -5.78 11.23 -4.93
C ARG A 234 -6.45 12.52 -5.41
N LEU A 235 -6.25 12.90 -6.67
CA LEU A 235 -6.93 14.02 -7.28
C LEU A 235 -8.46 13.82 -7.29
N GLN A 236 -8.94 12.61 -7.62
CA GLN A 236 -10.37 12.29 -7.63
C GLN A 236 -11.00 12.41 -6.24
N GLN A 237 -10.29 11.98 -5.19
CA GLN A 237 -10.71 12.15 -3.80
C GLN A 237 -10.88 13.64 -3.44
N GLU A 238 -9.87 14.46 -3.74
CA GLU A 238 -9.88 15.91 -3.45
C GLU A 238 -10.93 16.68 -4.25
N LEU A 239 -11.25 16.21 -5.47
CA LEU A 239 -12.24 16.83 -6.35
C LEU A 239 -13.66 16.25 -6.20
N GLY A 240 -13.87 15.23 -5.36
CA GLY A 240 -15.18 14.59 -5.18
C GLY A 240 -15.73 13.92 -6.45
N THR A 241 -14.85 13.31 -7.25
CA THR A 241 -15.22 12.53 -8.44
C THR A 241 -15.09 11.02 -8.19
N THR A 242 -15.54 10.18 -9.12
CA THR A 242 -15.35 8.72 -9.03
C THR A 242 -13.87 8.39 -8.81
N VAL A 243 -13.56 7.66 -7.74
CA VAL A 243 -12.17 7.32 -7.34
C VAL A 243 -11.78 5.97 -7.94
N ASP A 244 -11.45 5.96 -9.23
CA ASP A 244 -11.04 4.75 -9.97
C ASP A 244 -9.57 4.77 -10.43
N GLY A 245 -8.88 5.91 -10.27
CA GLY A 245 -7.50 6.11 -10.72
C GLY A 245 -7.36 6.25 -12.22
N VAL A 246 -8.45 6.55 -12.92
CA VAL A 246 -8.52 6.64 -14.37
C VAL A 246 -8.88 8.06 -14.83
N VAL A 247 -8.05 8.60 -15.72
CA VAL A 247 -8.41 9.75 -16.54
C VAL A 247 -8.96 9.22 -17.87
N SER A 248 -10.28 9.18 -17.98
CA SER A 248 -10.98 8.57 -19.12
C SER A 248 -11.04 9.49 -20.36
N SER A 249 -11.21 8.88 -21.55
CA SER A 249 -11.59 9.55 -22.79
C SER A 249 -10.73 10.78 -23.15
N GLN A 250 -9.41 10.59 -23.23
CA GLN A 250 -8.44 11.63 -23.57
C GLN A 250 -7.91 11.47 -25.00
N SER A 251 -7.56 12.56 -25.68
CA SER A 251 -7.16 12.47 -27.09
C SER A 251 -5.76 11.90 -27.24
N VAL A 252 -5.62 10.82 -28.00
CA VAL A 252 -4.36 10.11 -28.22
C VAL A 252 -3.25 11.00 -28.80
N VAL A 253 -3.60 12.08 -29.50
CA VAL A 253 -2.65 13.04 -30.07
C VAL A 253 -1.76 13.74 -29.03
N TRP A 254 -2.20 13.77 -27.76
CA TRP A 254 -1.47 14.37 -26.66
C TRP A 254 -0.59 13.39 -25.89
N ARG A 255 -0.73 12.07 -26.10
CA ARG A 255 -0.01 11.03 -25.34
C ARG A 255 1.50 11.22 -25.43
N ASP A 256 2.05 11.18 -26.65
CA ASP A 256 3.50 11.15 -26.86
C ASP A 256 4.17 12.49 -26.54
N ARG A 257 3.41 13.58 -26.65
CA ARG A 257 3.88 14.92 -26.27
C ARG A 257 3.97 15.10 -24.76
N ASN A 258 3.32 14.26 -23.97
CA ASN A 258 3.22 14.39 -22.52
C ASN A 258 3.71 13.14 -21.80
N PRO A 259 5.02 12.82 -21.88
CA PRO A 259 5.56 11.55 -21.42
C PRO A 259 5.52 11.36 -19.89
N GLY A 260 5.20 12.40 -19.10
CA GLY A 260 4.92 12.27 -17.67
C GLY A 260 3.48 11.88 -17.35
N LEU A 261 2.60 11.73 -18.34
CA LEU A 261 1.26 11.15 -18.17
C LEU A 261 1.37 9.63 -18.35
N THR A 262 1.56 8.93 -17.24
CA THR A 262 2.00 7.52 -17.26
C THR A 262 0.81 6.57 -17.17
N THR A 263 0.54 5.99 -16.00
CA THR A 263 -0.53 5.01 -15.80
C THR A 263 -1.88 5.69 -15.55
N GLY A 264 -2.98 4.97 -15.83
CA GLY A 264 -4.34 5.47 -15.57
C GLY A 264 -4.92 6.38 -16.65
N TRP A 265 -4.20 6.66 -17.72
CA TRP A 265 -4.71 7.46 -18.84
C TRP A 265 -5.36 6.59 -19.92
N ARG A 266 -6.64 6.82 -20.21
CA ARG A 266 -7.35 6.15 -21.32
C ARG A 266 -7.39 7.07 -22.52
N TRP A 267 -6.52 6.79 -23.48
CA TRP A 267 -6.42 7.56 -24.71
C TRP A 267 -7.27 6.94 -25.82
N VAL A 268 -7.96 7.79 -26.58
CA VAL A 268 -8.86 7.44 -27.68
C VAL A 268 -8.69 8.43 -28.83
N ALA A 269 -9.14 8.06 -30.04
CA ALA A 269 -9.14 8.97 -31.19
C ALA A 269 -10.14 10.12 -30.97
N ASP A 270 -11.40 9.79 -30.68
CA ASP A 270 -12.49 10.74 -30.46
C ASP A 270 -12.74 10.96 -28.97
N ALA A 271 -11.96 11.85 -28.38
CA ALA A 271 -12.00 12.12 -26.95
C ALA A 271 -13.22 12.96 -26.55
N GLN A 272 -13.94 12.49 -25.52
CA GLN A 272 -15.08 13.18 -24.91
C GLN A 272 -14.71 13.96 -23.64
N GLY A 273 -13.52 13.71 -23.08
CA GLY A 273 -13.09 14.28 -21.81
C GLY A 273 -13.54 13.46 -20.60
N SER A 274 -12.91 13.70 -19.45
CA SER A 274 -13.20 13.04 -18.18
C SER A 274 -13.75 14.01 -17.13
N ARG A 275 -14.52 13.45 -16.19
CA ARG A 275 -15.04 14.21 -15.03
C ARG A 275 -13.93 14.74 -14.14
N VAL A 276 -12.86 13.97 -13.92
CA VAL A 276 -11.73 14.41 -13.09
C VAL A 276 -10.98 15.59 -13.71
N ILE A 277 -10.78 15.60 -15.02
CA ILE A 277 -10.15 16.74 -15.70
C ILE A 277 -11.11 17.92 -15.75
N ALA A 278 -12.41 17.72 -15.99
CA ALA A 278 -13.38 18.83 -15.96
C ALA A 278 -13.45 19.49 -14.56
N ALA A 279 -13.43 18.67 -13.50
CA ALA A 279 -13.37 19.15 -12.13
C ALA A 279 -12.04 19.86 -11.82
N LEU A 280 -10.91 19.35 -12.32
CA LEU A 280 -9.62 20.02 -12.20
C LEU A 280 -9.62 21.37 -12.90
N GLN A 281 -10.08 21.44 -14.16
CA GLN A 281 -10.20 22.68 -14.93
C GLN A 281 -11.06 23.71 -14.18
N ALA A 282 -12.16 23.29 -13.56
CA ALA A 282 -12.97 24.15 -12.70
C ALA A 282 -12.18 24.65 -11.48
N ARG A 283 -11.46 23.75 -10.81
CA ARG A 283 -10.73 24.02 -9.58
C ARG A 283 -9.50 24.92 -9.75
N ILE A 284 -8.84 24.84 -10.90
CA ILE A 284 -7.72 25.73 -11.26
C ILE A 284 -8.17 27.05 -11.92
N GLY A 285 -9.48 27.33 -11.92
CA GLY A 285 -10.03 28.62 -12.34
C GLY A 285 -10.13 28.82 -13.86
N MET A 286 -10.16 27.75 -14.68
CA MET A 286 -10.39 27.92 -16.12
C MET A 286 -11.81 28.46 -16.39
N PRO A 287 -12.02 29.31 -17.40
CA PRO A 287 -13.34 29.80 -17.79
C PRO A 287 -14.29 28.67 -18.17
N GLY A 288 -15.61 28.83 -17.90
CA GLY A 288 -16.61 27.77 -18.13
C GLY A 288 -16.61 27.19 -19.56
N GLY A 289 -16.47 28.05 -20.58
CA GLY A 289 -16.39 27.62 -21.99
C GLY A 289 -15.10 26.88 -22.38
N GLN A 290 -14.14 26.75 -21.47
CA GLN A 290 -12.87 26.05 -21.66
C GLN A 290 -12.75 24.79 -20.78
N ARG A 291 -13.81 24.42 -20.05
CA ARG A 291 -13.85 23.23 -19.18
C ARG A 291 -14.41 22.02 -19.92
N ASP A 292 -13.65 21.52 -20.89
CA ASP A 292 -14.06 20.43 -21.78
C ASP A 292 -13.71 19.01 -21.26
N GLY A 293 -13.09 18.90 -20.09
CA GLY A 293 -12.65 17.64 -19.50
C GLY A 293 -11.47 16.99 -20.23
N LYS A 294 -10.80 17.70 -21.14
CA LYS A 294 -9.69 17.17 -21.93
C LYS A 294 -8.36 17.72 -21.43
N ILE A 295 -7.36 16.86 -21.39
CA ILE A 295 -5.96 17.25 -21.21
C ILE A 295 -5.42 17.73 -22.55
N GLY A 296 -4.64 18.81 -22.51
CA GLY A 296 -4.01 19.42 -23.66
C GLY A 296 -3.26 20.70 -23.25
N PRO A 297 -2.59 21.38 -24.18
CA PRO A 297 -1.70 22.49 -23.86
C PRO A 297 -2.35 23.61 -23.04
N GLN A 298 -3.63 23.89 -23.27
CA GLN A 298 -4.38 24.90 -22.53
C GLN A 298 -4.60 24.50 -21.06
N THR A 299 -5.09 23.29 -20.81
CA THR A 299 -5.29 22.76 -19.45
C THR A 299 -3.96 22.59 -18.72
N ILE A 300 -2.92 22.12 -19.41
CA ILE A 300 -1.59 21.96 -18.81
C ILE A 300 -0.99 23.32 -18.46
N SER A 301 -1.07 24.30 -19.35
CA SER A 301 -0.59 25.66 -19.08
C SER A 301 -1.35 26.30 -17.91
N ALA A 302 -2.66 26.06 -17.80
CA ALA A 302 -3.46 26.54 -16.68
C ALA A 302 -3.05 25.88 -15.36
N LEU A 303 -2.84 24.56 -15.37
CA LEU A 303 -2.35 23.81 -14.21
C LEU A 303 -0.97 24.32 -13.77
N GLN A 304 -0.06 24.53 -14.71
CA GLN A 304 1.29 25.04 -14.44
C GLN A 304 1.25 26.42 -13.77
N ARG A 305 0.41 27.33 -14.29
CA ARG A 305 0.16 28.65 -13.68
C ARG A 305 -0.40 28.53 -12.26
N TYR A 306 -1.41 27.69 -12.09
CA TYR A 306 -2.06 27.47 -10.80
C TYR A 306 -1.09 26.91 -9.73
N LEU A 307 -0.13 26.09 -10.16
CA LEU A 307 0.88 25.50 -9.29
C LEU A 307 2.13 26.36 -9.10
N GLY A 308 2.27 27.48 -9.83
CA GLY A 308 3.45 28.34 -9.76
C GLY A 308 4.71 27.70 -10.37
N THR A 309 4.55 26.92 -11.43
CA THR A 309 5.63 26.21 -12.14
C THR A 309 5.84 26.78 -13.54
N PRO A 310 6.98 26.50 -14.21
CA PRO A 310 7.19 26.92 -15.60
C PRO A 310 6.03 26.50 -16.50
N VAL A 311 5.61 27.43 -17.37
CA VAL A 311 4.47 27.25 -18.25
C VAL A 311 4.98 26.92 -19.65
N ASP A 312 4.97 25.64 -20.00
CA ASP A 312 5.40 25.11 -21.29
C ASP A 312 4.29 24.32 -22.01
N GLY A 313 3.14 24.12 -21.36
CA GLY A 313 1.99 23.41 -21.92
C GLY A 313 2.19 21.90 -22.06
N VAL A 314 3.23 21.33 -21.45
CA VAL A 314 3.59 19.91 -21.54
C VAL A 314 3.83 19.29 -20.16
N ILE A 315 3.48 18.02 -20.00
CA ILE A 315 3.85 17.21 -18.83
C ILE A 315 5.02 16.29 -19.21
N SER A 316 6.25 16.71 -18.87
CA SER A 316 7.48 15.93 -19.05
C SER A 316 7.59 14.76 -18.06
N ARG A 317 8.49 13.80 -18.32
CA ARG A 317 8.67 12.57 -17.50
C ARG A 317 8.90 12.85 -16.01
N GLU A 318 9.57 13.96 -15.70
CA GLU A 318 9.82 14.46 -14.34
C GLU A 318 9.23 15.86 -14.21
N SER A 319 7.92 15.97 -14.43
CA SER A 319 7.27 17.26 -14.53
C SER A 319 7.27 17.98 -13.18
N ARG A 320 7.88 19.19 -13.15
CA ARG A 320 7.80 20.09 -12.00
C ARG A 320 6.36 20.44 -11.62
N ALA A 321 5.47 20.51 -12.61
CA ALA A 321 4.05 20.72 -12.40
C ALA A 321 3.42 19.53 -11.66
N VAL A 322 3.70 18.30 -12.10
CA VAL A 322 3.18 17.11 -11.44
C VAL A 322 3.76 16.96 -10.02
N MET A 323 5.05 17.23 -9.82
CA MET A 323 5.63 17.25 -8.46
C MET A 323 4.93 18.27 -7.55
N ALA A 324 4.64 19.47 -8.06
CA ALA A 324 3.90 20.47 -7.30
C ALA A 324 2.46 20.03 -7.01
N LEU A 325 1.79 19.37 -7.96
CA LEU A 325 0.47 18.78 -7.77
C LEU A 325 0.49 17.70 -6.70
N GLN A 326 1.44 16.75 -6.78
CA GLN A 326 1.61 15.65 -5.81
C GLN A 326 1.84 16.20 -4.40
N ARG A 327 2.69 17.23 -4.24
CA ARG A 327 2.89 17.91 -2.95
C ARG A 327 1.59 18.51 -2.39
N ARG A 328 0.80 19.20 -3.22
CA ARG A 328 -0.48 19.77 -2.78
C ARG A 328 -1.48 18.67 -2.40
N LEU A 329 -1.58 17.63 -3.21
CA LEU A 329 -2.45 16.48 -2.97
C LEU A 329 -2.08 15.73 -1.68
N ASN A 330 -0.79 15.61 -1.37
CA ASN A 330 -0.31 15.08 -0.09
C ASN A 330 -0.71 15.97 1.09
N ALA A 331 -0.77 17.28 0.89
CA ALA A 331 -1.24 18.24 1.88
C ALA A 331 -2.78 18.33 1.99
N GLY A 332 -3.55 17.47 1.31
CA GLY A 332 -5.01 17.50 1.31
C GLY A 332 -5.59 18.73 0.63
N ARG A 333 -4.90 19.20 -0.40
CA ARG A 333 -5.30 20.36 -1.18
C ARG A 333 -5.17 20.03 -2.66
N VAL A 334 -6.09 20.55 -3.45
CA VAL A 334 -5.82 20.81 -4.87
C VAL A 334 -6.08 22.26 -5.17
#